data_AF-A0A9P8FJP5-F1
#
_entry.id   AF-A0A9P8FJP5-F1
#
_cell.length_a   1.000
_cell.length_b   1.000
_cell.length_c   1.000
_cell.angle_alpha   90.00
_cell.angle_beta   90.00
_cell.angle_gamma   90.00
#
_symmetry.space_group_name_H-M   'P 1'
#
loop_
_entity.id
_entity.type
_entity.pdbx_description
1 polymer ?
#
loop_
_entity_poly.entity_id
_entity_poly.type
_entity_poly.pdbx_seq_one_letter_code
_entity_poly.pdbx_strand_id
1 'polypeptide(L)'
;MTSGSTFMHNHRMGKSVHTSYANQTTPLCLDSAKWVIESEFAFAPFGIDGERTAGYTPFKFDHASYTTKDGKKHLSKQEDMFNMVQNGTEVARSVYKKDGSFEVVNVTPADSLAGE
;
A
#
# COMPACT_ATOMS: atom_id res chain seq x y z
N MET A 1 12.26 -7.76 17.79
CA MET A 1 12.80 -8.53 16.65
C MET A 1 13.55 -7.54 15.77
N THR A 2 14.81 -7.82 15.43
CA THR A 2 15.69 -6.93 14.62
C THR A 2 16.13 -7.61 13.32
N SER A 3 15.39 -8.63 12.91
CA SER A 3 15.62 -9.44 11.72
C SER A 3 14.31 -9.76 11.02
N GLY A 4 14.39 -10.05 9.73
CA GLY A 4 13.23 -10.35 8.89
C GLY A 4 13.65 -10.53 7.43
N SER A 5 12.67 -10.65 6.54
CA SER A 5 12.95 -10.71 5.11
C SER A 5 11.81 -10.14 4.27
N THR A 6 12.14 -9.62 3.10
CA THR A 6 11.19 -9.26 2.05
C THR A 6 11.27 -10.28 0.92
N PHE A 7 10.12 -10.63 0.36
CA PHE A 7 10.02 -11.57 -0.76
C PHE A 7 9.10 -10.98 -1.83
N MET A 8 9.56 -11.01 -3.07
CA MET A 8 8.78 -10.59 -4.24
C MET A 8 8.84 -11.69 -5.28
N HIS A 9 7.68 -12.09 -5.81
CA HIS A 9 7.59 -13.07 -6.88
C HIS A 9 6.72 -12.55 -8.02
N ASN A 10 7.30 -12.51 -9.22
CA ASN A 10 6.59 -12.24 -10.44
C ASN A 10 6.10 -13.56 -11.05
N HIS A 11 4.85 -13.91 -10.76
CA HIS A 11 4.21 -15.14 -11.25
C HIS A 11 4.20 -15.26 -12.78
N ARG A 12 4.12 -14.14 -13.51
CA ARG A 12 4.11 -14.16 -14.99
C ARG A 12 5.45 -14.60 -15.55
N MET A 13 6.55 -14.21 -14.91
CA MET A 13 7.90 -14.51 -15.36
C MET A 13 8.54 -15.69 -14.61
N GLY A 14 7.91 -16.21 -13.58
CA GLY A 14 8.47 -17.24 -12.69
C GLY A 14 9.71 -16.77 -11.91
N LYS A 15 9.95 -15.46 -11.81
CA LYS A 15 11.12 -14.89 -11.14
C LYS A 15 10.80 -14.50 -9.71
N SER A 16 11.72 -14.73 -8.78
CA SER A 16 11.64 -14.29 -7.40
C SER A 16 12.90 -13.58 -6.94
N VAL A 17 12.71 -12.62 -6.05
CA VAL A 17 13.78 -11.95 -5.31
C VAL A 17 13.48 -12.09 -3.81
N HIS A 18 14.52 -12.39 -3.04
CA HIS A 18 14.47 -12.51 -1.60
C HIS A 18 15.59 -11.68 -0.99
N THR A 19 15.27 -10.90 0.04
CA THR A 19 16.26 -10.09 0.77
C THR A 19 16.08 -10.33 2.26
N SER A 20 17.17 -10.73 2.91
CA SER A 20 17.21 -11.01 4.35
C SER A 20 17.87 -9.87 5.10
N TYR A 21 17.30 -9.52 6.25
CA TYR A 21 17.79 -8.48 7.13
C TYR A 21 18.14 -9.10 8.49
N ALA A 22 19.32 -8.76 9.00
CA ALA A 22 19.79 -9.13 10.32
C ALA A 22 20.37 -7.90 11.02
N ASN A 23 20.43 -7.94 12.35
CA ASN A 23 21.10 -6.94 13.18
C ASN A 23 20.66 -5.50 12.92
N GLN A 24 19.37 -5.28 12.62
CA GLN A 24 18.84 -3.92 12.42
C GLN A 24 18.90 -3.13 13.73
N THR A 25 19.29 -1.86 13.65
CA THR A 25 19.51 -0.99 14.81
C THR A 25 18.22 -0.53 15.47
N THR A 26 17.11 -0.52 14.72
CA THR A 26 15.78 -0.12 15.21
C THR A 26 14.83 -1.31 15.14
N PRO A 27 14.29 -1.79 16.27
CA PRO A 27 13.32 -2.87 16.28
C PRO A 27 11.95 -2.40 15.79
N LEU A 28 11.23 -3.26 15.06
CA LEU A 28 9.83 -3.03 14.70
C LEU A 28 8.89 -3.46 15.83
N CYS A 29 7.80 -2.71 16.02
CA CYS A 29 6.76 -2.99 17.02
C CYS A 29 5.92 -4.23 16.67
N LEU A 30 5.81 -4.58 15.38
CA LEU A 30 5.03 -5.70 14.85
C LEU A 30 3.55 -5.65 15.29
N ASP A 31 2.98 -4.45 15.31
CA ASP A 31 1.60 -4.15 15.70
C ASP A 31 0.67 -3.94 14.50
N SER A 32 1.23 -3.79 13.30
CA SER A 32 0.51 -3.46 12.09
C SER A 32 1.00 -4.28 10.91
N ALA A 33 0.04 -4.67 10.07
CA ALA A 33 0.27 -5.22 8.75
C ALA A 33 -0.61 -4.42 7.79
N LYS A 34 -0.04 -3.93 6.70
CA LYS A 34 -0.74 -3.02 5.80
C LYS A 34 -0.58 -3.45 4.36
N TRP A 35 -1.62 -3.19 3.59
CA TRP A 35 -1.59 -3.22 2.13
C TRP A 35 -1.91 -1.82 1.68
N VAL A 36 -0.93 -1.17 1.06
CA VAL A 36 -0.99 0.26 0.80
C VAL A 36 -0.70 0.55 -0.65
N ILE A 37 -1.32 1.62 -1.11
CA ILE A 37 -0.87 2.46 -2.20
C ILE A 37 -0.41 3.75 -1.55
N GLU A 38 0.74 4.26 -1.98
CA GLU A 38 1.31 5.51 -1.49
C GLU A 38 1.80 6.36 -2.67
N SER A 39 1.69 7.67 -2.54
CA SER A 39 2.46 8.60 -3.36
C SER A 39 3.80 8.84 -2.70
N GLU A 40 4.87 8.84 -3.48
CA GLU A 40 6.17 9.29 -3.00
C GLU A 40 6.09 10.80 -2.68
N PHE A 41 6.48 11.15 -1.46
CA PHE A 41 6.65 12.53 -1.04
C PHE A 41 8.13 12.85 -1.04
N ALA A 42 8.52 13.88 -1.79
CA ALA A 42 9.88 14.40 -1.76
C ALA A 42 9.95 15.57 -0.78
N PHE A 43 11.02 15.65 0.01
CA PHE A 43 11.31 16.86 0.77
C PHE A 43 11.97 17.88 -0.15
N ALA A 44 11.24 18.92 -0.52
CA ALA A 44 11.75 20.07 -1.26
C ALA A 44 12.28 21.15 -0.29
N PRO A 45 13.12 22.09 -0.75
CA PRO A 45 13.68 23.15 0.10
C PRO A 45 12.65 24.02 0.83
N PHE A 46 11.39 24.03 0.36
CA PHE A 46 10.30 24.83 0.92
C PHE A 46 9.22 24.00 1.63
N GLY A 47 9.40 22.69 1.79
CA GLY A 47 8.44 21.82 2.47
C GLY A 47 8.28 20.45 1.81
N ILE A 48 7.25 19.72 2.23
CA ILE A 48 6.86 18.46 1.59
C ILE A 48 6.28 18.83 0.21
N ASP A 49 6.95 18.38 -0.84
CA ASP A 49 6.43 18.43 -2.20
C ASP A 49 6.02 17.01 -2.60
N GLY A 50 4.81 16.87 -3.12
CA GLY A 50 4.24 15.59 -3.48
C GLY A 50 4.16 15.47 -4.98
N GLU A 51 4.58 14.34 -5.54
CA GLU A 51 4.26 14.06 -6.94
C GLU A 51 2.76 13.77 -7.08
N ARG A 52 2.19 14.24 -8.19
CA ARG A 52 0.84 13.85 -8.58
C ARG A 52 0.78 12.33 -8.67
N THR A 53 -0.20 11.71 -8.00
CA THR A 53 -0.46 10.28 -8.15
C THR A 53 -0.65 9.94 -9.63
N ALA A 54 0.21 9.06 -10.16
CA ALA A 54 0.13 8.62 -11.54
C ALA A 54 -1.22 7.94 -11.82
N GLY A 55 -1.74 8.12 -13.02
CA GLY A 55 -2.92 7.36 -13.45
C GLY A 55 -2.59 5.87 -13.63
N TYR A 56 -3.44 4.99 -13.14
CA TYR A 56 -3.30 3.54 -13.28
C TYR A 56 -4.62 2.85 -13.62
N THR A 57 -4.52 1.66 -14.23
CA THR A 57 -5.65 0.73 -14.38
C THR A 57 -5.97 0.13 -13.01
N PRO A 58 -7.26 -0.01 -12.63
CA PRO A 58 -7.63 -0.67 -11.38
C PRO A 58 -6.92 -2.01 -11.20
N PHE A 59 -6.45 -2.24 -9.98
CA PHE A 59 -5.74 -3.46 -9.62
C PHE A 59 -6.28 -4.00 -8.30
N LYS A 60 -5.93 -5.24 -7.95
CA LYS A 60 -6.42 -5.88 -6.73
C LYS A 60 -5.29 -6.50 -5.94
N PHE A 61 -5.48 -6.49 -4.63
CA PHE A 61 -4.74 -7.36 -3.74
C PHE A 61 -5.60 -8.60 -3.50
N ASP A 62 -5.02 -9.77 -3.75
CA ASP A 62 -5.64 -11.05 -3.43
C ASP A 62 -4.80 -11.78 -2.39
N HIS A 63 -5.47 -12.53 -1.52
CA HIS A 63 -4.87 -13.29 -0.42
C HIS A 63 -4.09 -12.41 0.58
N ALA A 64 -4.55 -11.18 0.77
CA ALA A 64 -4.01 -10.26 1.77
C ALA A 64 -4.22 -10.85 3.18
N SER A 65 -3.14 -11.41 3.73
CA SER A 65 -3.12 -12.07 5.03
C SER A 65 -1.91 -11.68 5.87
N TYR A 66 -2.10 -11.68 7.18
CA TYR A 66 -1.03 -11.42 8.14
C TYR A 66 -1.05 -12.47 9.25
N THR A 67 0.09 -12.61 9.94
CA THR A 67 0.23 -13.49 11.09
C THR A 67 0.55 -12.65 12.31
N THR A 68 -0.23 -12.81 13.38
CA THR A 68 -0.05 -12.11 14.66
C THR A 68 1.11 -12.72 15.46
N LYS A 69 1.53 -12.01 16.52
CA LYS A 69 2.63 -12.45 17.40
C LYS A 69 2.40 -13.82 18.06
N ASP A 70 1.14 -14.21 18.24
CA ASP A 70 0.74 -15.53 18.77
C ASP A 70 0.65 -16.62 17.68
N GLY A 71 1.03 -16.31 16.43
CA GLY A 71 1.09 -17.24 15.32
C GLY A 71 -0.23 -17.46 14.59
N LYS A 72 -1.31 -16.76 14.96
CA LYS A 72 -2.59 -16.88 14.26
C LYS A 72 -2.56 -16.14 12.94
N LYS A 73 -3.12 -16.78 11.90
CA LYS A 73 -3.25 -16.19 10.57
C LYS A 73 -4.62 -15.53 10.41
N HIS A 74 -4.61 -14.33 9.87
CA HIS A 74 -5.79 -13.51 9.64
C HIS A 74 -5.80 -13.03 8.18
N LEU A 75 -7.01 -12.80 7.66
CA LEU A 75 -7.21 -12.08 6.41
C LEU A 75 -7.45 -10.60 6.72
N SER A 76 -7.00 -9.72 5.83
CA SER A 76 -7.33 -8.30 5.90
C SER A 76 -8.85 -8.10 5.79
N LYS A 77 -9.40 -7.15 6.55
CA LYS A 77 -10.84 -6.90 6.67
C LYS A 77 -11.22 -5.50 6.19
N GLN A 78 -12.52 -5.29 5.99
CA GLN A 78 -13.06 -3.99 5.58
C GLN A 78 -12.89 -2.89 6.62
N GLU A 79 -12.90 -3.23 7.91
CA GLU A 79 -12.93 -2.27 9.04
C GLU A 79 -11.72 -1.33 9.10
N ASP A 80 -10.59 -1.74 8.51
CA ASP A 80 -9.33 -0.98 8.51
C ASP A 80 -8.98 -0.40 7.12
N MET A 81 -9.96 -0.30 6.23
CA MET A 81 -9.77 0.16 4.86
C MET A 81 -9.92 1.68 4.74
N PHE A 82 -8.94 2.33 4.12
CA PHE A 82 -8.93 3.77 3.88
C PHE A 82 -8.74 4.07 2.40
N ASN A 83 -9.27 5.22 1.97
CA ASN A 83 -9.03 5.78 0.65
C ASN A 83 -7.83 6.74 0.71
N MET A 84 -7.14 6.90 -0.41
CA MET A 84 -6.07 7.88 -0.52
C MET A 84 -6.68 9.24 -0.84
N VAL A 85 -6.39 10.23 0.00
CA VAL A 85 -6.86 11.61 -0.17
C VAL A 85 -5.64 12.53 -0.26
N GLN A 86 -5.58 13.35 -1.30
CA GLN A 86 -4.58 14.40 -1.49
C GLN A 86 -5.31 15.73 -1.65
N ASN A 87 -4.90 16.76 -0.88
CA ASN A 87 -5.50 18.11 -0.94
C ASN A 87 -7.03 18.14 -0.81
N GLY A 88 -7.61 17.25 0.02
CA GLY A 88 -9.06 17.14 0.20
C GLY A 88 -9.79 16.38 -0.90
N THR A 89 -9.09 15.90 -1.93
CA THR A 89 -9.64 15.12 -3.04
C THR A 89 -9.26 13.65 -2.89
N GLU A 90 -10.24 12.75 -2.99
CA GLU A 90 -9.97 11.32 -3.10
C GLU A 90 -9.30 11.02 -4.45
N VAL A 91 -8.11 10.39 -4.40
CA VAL A 91 -7.32 10.05 -5.60
C VAL A 91 -7.18 8.54 -5.81
N ALA A 92 -7.46 7.74 -4.78
CA ALA A 92 -7.58 6.29 -4.90
C ALA A 92 -8.69 5.77 -3.98
N ARG A 93 -9.58 4.95 -4.54
CA ARG A 93 -10.66 4.31 -3.79
C ARG A 93 -10.37 2.84 -3.59
N SER A 94 -10.43 2.41 -2.34
CA SER A 94 -10.37 1.00 -1.97
C SER A 94 -11.79 0.42 -1.96
N VAL A 95 -11.99 -0.70 -2.64
CA VAL A 95 -13.28 -1.39 -2.77
C VAL A 95 -13.15 -2.79 -2.19
N TYR A 96 -13.83 -3.03 -1.08
CA TYR A 96 -13.90 -4.34 -0.44
C TYR A 96 -14.65 -5.34 -1.35
N LYS A 97 -14.09 -6.55 -1.51
CA LYS A 97 -14.75 -7.66 -2.22
C LYS A 97 -15.11 -8.79 -1.27
N LYS A 98 -14.15 -9.19 -0.44
CA LYS A 98 -14.26 -10.17 0.65
C LYS A 98 -13.00 -10.09 1.52
N ASP A 99 -12.99 -10.77 2.65
CA ASP A 99 -11.80 -10.86 3.49
C ASP A 99 -10.57 -11.31 2.68
N GLY A 100 -9.49 -10.52 2.78
CA GLY A 100 -8.25 -10.71 2.05
C GLY A 100 -8.29 -10.36 0.56
N SER A 101 -9.37 -9.76 0.04
CA SER A 101 -9.48 -9.33 -1.36
C SER A 101 -10.14 -7.96 -1.49
N PHE A 102 -9.40 -7.00 -2.04
CA PHE A 102 -9.85 -5.63 -2.29
C PHE A 102 -9.28 -5.11 -3.59
N GLU A 103 -10.05 -4.26 -4.25
CA GLU A 103 -9.71 -3.60 -5.50
C GLU A 103 -9.38 -2.14 -5.23
N VAL A 104 -8.32 -1.64 -5.84
CA VAL A 104 -7.93 -0.23 -5.83
C VAL A 104 -8.33 0.36 -7.16
N VAL A 105 -9.29 1.27 -7.12
CA VAL A 105 -9.78 2.00 -8.27
C VAL A 105 -9.10 3.36 -8.30
N ASN A 106 -8.53 3.70 -9.45
CA ASN A 106 -8.04 5.05 -9.69
C ASN A 106 -9.22 6.02 -9.67
N VAL A 107 -9.16 7.00 -8.78
CA VAL A 107 -10.08 8.11 -8.80
C VAL A 107 -9.27 9.22 -9.45
N THR A 108 -9.37 9.32 -10.78
CA THR A 108 -8.72 10.41 -11.52
C THR A 108 -9.04 11.70 -10.76
N PRO A 109 -8.02 12.40 -10.20
CA PRO A 109 -8.27 13.68 -9.57
C PRO A 109 -8.99 14.54 -10.60
N ALA A 110 -10.08 15.18 -10.19
CA ALA A 110 -10.77 16.16 -11.01
C ALA A 110 -9.87 17.40 -11.18
N ASP A 111 -8.72 17.24 -11.83
CA ASP A 111 -7.90 18.36 -12.24
C ASP A 111 -8.66 19.01 -13.40
N SER A 112 -9.27 20.14 -13.10
CA SER A 112 -9.66 21.17 -14.05
C SER A 112 -10.56 20.72 -15.21
N LEU A 113 -11.86 20.60 -14.95
CA LEU A 113 -12.79 21.45 -15.74
C LEU A 113 -12.59 22.90 -15.28
N ALA A 114 -11.39 23.45 -15.49
CA ALA A 114 -11.13 24.86 -15.35
C ALA A 114 -11.07 25.40 -16.77
N GLY A 115 -12.23 25.86 -17.24
CA GLY A 115 -12.32 26.89 -18.25
C GLY A 115 -12.12 26.45 -19.70
N GLU A 116 -13.12 26.79 -20.49
CA GLU A 116 -13.03 27.30 -21.85
C GLU A 116 -11.72 28.04 -22.21
#